data_AF-A0A0P1FRH8-F1
#
_entry.id   AF-A0A0P1FRH8-F1
#
_cell.length_a   1.000
_cell.length_b   1.000
_cell.length_c   1.000
_cell.angle_alpha   90.00
_cell.angle_beta   90.00
_cell.angle_gamma   90.00
#
_symmetry.space_group_name_H-M   'P 1'
#
loop_
_entity.id
_entity.type
_entity.pdbx_description
1 polymer ?
#
loop_
_entity_poly.entity_id
_entity_poly.type
_entity_poly.pdbx_seq_one_letter_code
_entity_poly.pdbx_strand_id
1 'polypeptide(L)'
;MASTEHRFPCDECGADLRFDPEQGQLVCDHCGYTAEMAQRSPRTGGIQELDFKHALDNLLPSQDFEETRVSKCPNCGAQIELDDATHAAECPFCATPVVTDTGAHRHIKPRGVLPFALTEGQARKSMTDWLGRLWFAPNGLQEYARKGRKMEGIYVPYWTYDADTKSSYRGERGVVYYETRTVMRDGKRVQEQVQKVRWYPASGRVARFFDDVLVLASRSLPKSYTDALEPWDLAALEPYRPEFLAGFRAEGYTVDLDEGYDEARRHMDRVIERDVRFDIGGDRQRVHDVQTQISDVTFKHILLPVWLAAYKYRGKTYRFVVNGRTGQVRGERPWSVWKITIAVVLGLIVAGGIGYLIAMSEGNV
;
A
#
# COMPACT_ATOMS: atom_id res chain seq x y z
N MET A 1 -21.85 -0.25 -27.09
CA MET A 1 -22.19 -1.24 -26.05
C MET A 1 -22.56 -0.43 -24.81
N ALA A 2 -23.54 -0.86 -24.02
CA ALA A 2 -24.03 -0.06 -22.89
C ALA A 2 -23.00 -0.10 -21.75
N SER A 3 -22.71 1.05 -21.14
CA SER A 3 -22.02 1.13 -19.85
C SER A 3 -22.77 0.25 -18.84
N THR A 4 -22.05 -0.55 -18.06
CA THR A 4 -22.70 -1.41 -17.07
C THR A 4 -22.98 -0.57 -15.82
N GLU A 5 -24.23 -0.12 -15.67
CA GLU A 5 -24.67 0.66 -14.50
C GLU A 5 -25.17 -0.29 -13.40
N HIS A 6 -24.57 -0.20 -12.21
CA HIS A 6 -24.98 -0.98 -11.04
C HIS A 6 -25.70 -0.06 -10.05
N ARG A 7 -27.05 -0.04 -10.11
CA ARG A 7 -27.89 0.63 -9.12
C ARG A 7 -28.49 -0.38 -8.15
N PHE A 8 -28.55 -0.02 -6.87
CA PHE A 8 -29.09 -0.86 -5.81
C PHE A 8 -30.24 -0.13 -5.10
N PRO A 9 -31.40 0.02 -5.75
CA PRO A 9 -32.53 0.70 -5.12
C PRO A 9 -33.09 -0.13 -3.95
N CYS A 10 -33.50 0.55 -2.89
CA CYS A 10 -34.17 -0.04 -1.73
C CYS A 10 -35.61 -0.41 -2.08
N ASP A 11 -35.99 -1.67 -1.82
CA ASP A 11 -37.32 -2.18 -2.12
C ASP A 11 -38.44 -1.51 -1.29
N GLU A 12 -38.12 -0.94 -0.13
CA GLU A 12 -39.09 -0.30 0.77
C GLU A 12 -39.33 1.20 0.47
N CYS A 13 -38.30 1.94 0.08
CA CYS A 13 -38.41 3.40 -0.07
C CYS A 13 -37.81 3.98 -1.36
N GLY A 14 -37.17 3.16 -2.19
CA GLY A 14 -36.56 3.58 -3.45
C GLY A 14 -35.25 4.37 -3.34
N ALA A 15 -34.76 4.67 -2.13
CA ALA A 15 -33.43 5.25 -1.92
C ALA A 15 -32.32 4.22 -2.22
N ASP A 16 -31.10 4.67 -2.54
CA ASP A 16 -30.00 3.75 -2.83
C ASP A 16 -29.52 3.02 -1.56
N LEU A 17 -29.32 1.71 -1.70
CA LEU A 17 -28.67 0.86 -0.71
C LEU A 17 -27.16 1.07 -0.72
N ARG A 18 -26.53 0.88 0.43
CA ARG A 18 -25.07 0.95 0.60
C ARG A 18 -24.55 -0.30 1.29
N PHE A 19 -23.36 -0.74 0.93
CA PHE A 19 -22.69 -1.81 1.64
C PHE A 19 -22.27 -1.33 3.04
N ASP A 20 -22.71 -2.05 4.07
CA ASP A 20 -22.32 -1.82 5.46
C ASP A 20 -21.16 -2.76 5.83
N PRO A 21 -19.96 -2.23 6.12
CA PRO A 21 -18.78 -3.03 6.47
C PRO A 21 -18.91 -3.87 7.76
N GLU A 22 -19.71 -3.41 8.72
CA GLU A 22 -19.89 -4.10 10.02
C GLU A 22 -20.85 -5.27 9.89
N GLN A 23 -21.93 -5.09 9.13
CA GLN A 23 -22.97 -6.08 8.96
C GLN A 23 -22.73 -7.02 7.77
N GLY A 24 -21.85 -6.65 6.83
CA GLY A 24 -21.56 -7.42 5.64
C GLY A 24 -22.76 -7.55 4.68
N GLN A 25 -23.66 -6.57 4.70
CA GLN A 25 -24.91 -6.57 3.95
C GLN A 25 -25.22 -5.18 3.37
N LEU A 26 -26.23 -5.09 2.52
CA LEU A 26 -26.70 -3.83 2.00
C LEU A 26 -27.69 -3.19 2.99
N VAL A 27 -27.53 -1.90 3.28
CA VAL A 27 -28.35 -1.13 4.22
C VAL A 27 -28.82 0.16 3.55
N CYS A 28 -30.09 0.49 3.74
CA CYS A 28 -30.65 1.76 3.32
C CYS A 28 -30.44 2.83 4.40
N ASP A 29 -29.63 3.84 4.12
CA ASP A 29 -29.39 4.98 5.03
C ASP A 29 -30.67 5.79 5.34
N HIS A 30 -31.72 5.67 4.50
CA HIS A 30 -32.95 6.45 4.63
C HIS A 30 -33.99 5.78 5.54
N CYS A 31 -34.30 4.50 5.32
CA CYS A 31 -35.37 3.79 6.05
C CYS A 31 -34.86 2.65 6.95
N GLY A 32 -33.57 2.32 6.90
CA GLY A 32 -32.98 1.24 7.69
C GLY A 32 -33.26 -0.17 7.18
N TYR A 33 -33.87 -0.31 5.99
CA TYR A 33 -34.05 -1.61 5.34
C TYR A 33 -32.69 -2.27 5.07
N THR A 34 -32.60 -3.57 5.30
CA THR A 34 -31.40 -4.37 5.07
C THR A 34 -31.67 -5.46 4.04
N ALA A 35 -30.76 -5.64 3.10
CA ALA A 35 -30.82 -6.70 2.10
C ALA A 35 -29.53 -7.54 2.16
N GLU A 36 -29.68 -8.86 2.09
CA GLU A 36 -28.52 -9.75 1.97
C GLU A 36 -27.80 -9.52 0.63
N MET A 37 -26.48 -9.70 0.62
CA MET A 37 -25.74 -9.77 -0.63
C MET A 37 -26.19 -10.99 -1.44
N ALA A 38 -26.29 -10.85 -2.77
CA ALA A 38 -26.64 -11.97 -3.64
C ALA A 38 -25.72 -13.18 -3.36
N GLN A 39 -26.32 -14.33 -3.05
CA GLN A 39 -25.56 -15.52 -2.64
C GLN A 39 -24.55 -15.92 -3.71
N ARG A 40 -23.37 -16.36 -3.26
CA ARG A 40 -22.31 -16.88 -4.13
C ARG A 40 -22.88 -18.02 -4.96
N SER A 41 -22.90 -17.89 -6.29
CA SER A 41 -23.35 -18.99 -7.12
C SER A 41 -22.39 -20.17 -6.92
N PRO A 42 -22.87 -21.39 -6.62
CA PRO A 42 -22.00 -22.56 -6.54
C PRO A 42 -21.25 -22.85 -7.85
N ARG A 43 -21.70 -22.26 -8.98
CA ARG A 43 -21.07 -22.36 -10.31
C ARG A 43 -19.96 -21.34 -10.55
N THR A 44 -19.93 -20.25 -9.79
CA THR A 44 -18.78 -19.33 -9.78
C THR A 44 -17.80 -19.88 -8.75
N GLY A 45 -16.77 -20.58 -9.22
CA GLY A 45 -15.73 -21.17 -8.36
C GLY A 45 -14.96 -20.14 -7.52
N GLY A 46 -13.75 -20.49 -7.09
CA GLY A 46 -12.82 -19.55 -6.46
C GLY A 46 -12.54 -18.32 -7.34
N ILE A 47 -11.82 -17.35 -6.79
CA ILE A 47 -11.28 -16.23 -7.58
C ILE A 47 -10.35 -16.85 -8.63
N GLN A 48 -10.68 -16.67 -9.91
CA GLN A 48 -9.91 -17.24 -11.01
C GLN A 48 -8.77 -16.31 -11.39
N GLU A 49 -7.58 -16.90 -11.46
CA GLU A 49 -6.40 -16.28 -12.05
C GLU A 49 -6.44 -16.36 -13.57
N LEU A 50 -5.79 -15.38 -14.21
CA LEU A 50 -5.68 -15.29 -15.65
C LEU A 50 -4.23 -15.54 -16.07
N ASP A 51 -4.05 -16.19 -17.22
CA ASP A 51 -2.72 -16.40 -17.80
C ASP A 51 -2.13 -15.06 -18.26
N PHE A 52 -0.95 -14.73 -17.74
CA PHE A 52 -0.30 -13.45 -17.99
C PHE A 52 0.08 -13.28 -19.47
N LYS A 53 0.59 -14.33 -20.11
CA LYS A 53 1.04 -14.25 -21.50
C LYS A 53 -0.15 -14.07 -22.45
N HIS A 54 -1.23 -14.82 -22.23
CA HIS A 54 -2.47 -14.66 -22.98
C HIS A 54 -3.02 -13.25 -22.88
N ALA A 55 -2.91 -12.61 -21.70
CA ALA A 55 -3.32 -11.22 -21.53
C ALA A 55 -2.47 -10.26 -22.35
N LEU A 56 -1.14 -10.40 -22.35
CA LEU A 56 -0.24 -9.57 -23.16
C LEU A 56 -0.46 -9.77 -24.67
N ASP A 57 -0.77 -10.99 -25.09
CA ASP A 57 -1.08 -11.32 -26.49
C ASP A 57 -2.51 -10.89 -26.91
N ASN A 58 -3.26 -10.21 -26.03
CA ASN A 58 -4.66 -9.79 -26.22
C ASN A 58 -5.62 -10.96 -26.53
N LEU A 59 -5.34 -12.13 -25.96
CA LEU A 59 -6.11 -13.37 -26.14
C LEU A 59 -7.14 -13.62 -25.03
N LEU A 60 -7.31 -12.68 -24.10
CA LEU A 60 -8.33 -12.78 -23.06
C LEU A 60 -9.75 -12.69 -23.67
N PRO A 61 -10.70 -13.54 -23.23
CA PRO A 61 -12.09 -13.45 -23.64
C PRO A 61 -12.70 -12.08 -23.37
N SER A 62 -13.60 -11.62 -24.25
CA SER A 62 -14.28 -10.32 -24.10
C SER A 62 -15.06 -10.18 -22.79
N GLN A 63 -15.51 -11.29 -22.21
CA GLN A 63 -16.24 -11.32 -20.94
C GLN A 63 -15.39 -10.86 -19.74
N ASP A 64 -14.05 -10.91 -19.87
CA ASP A 64 -13.09 -10.54 -18.82
C ASP A 64 -12.80 -9.03 -18.82
N PHE A 65 -13.39 -8.31 -19.76
CA PHE A 65 -13.32 -6.85 -19.85
C PHE A 65 -14.68 -6.22 -19.58
N GLU A 66 -14.65 -5.00 -19.05
CA GLU A 66 -15.79 -4.10 -18.93
C GLU A 66 -15.46 -2.71 -19.44
N GLU A 67 -16.50 -1.93 -19.71
CA GLU A 67 -16.40 -0.52 -20.03
C GLU A 67 -17.04 0.30 -18.91
N THR A 68 -16.23 1.11 -18.24
CA THR A 68 -16.68 2.03 -17.19
C THR A 68 -16.44 3.47 -17.60
N ARG A 69 -17.19 4.40 -17.01
CA ARG A 69 -16.94 5.84 -17.16
C ARG A 69 -16.01 6.29 -16.04
N VAL A 70 -14.78 6.57 -16.43
CA VAL A 70 -13.76 7.11 -15.51
C VAL A 70 -13.61 8.61 -15.75
N SER A 71 -13.40 9.38 -14.69
CA SER A 71 -12.96 10.79 -14.74
C SER A 71 -11.48 10.89 -14.37
N LYS A 72 -10.69 11.50 -15.25
CA LYS A 72 -9.26 11.74 -15.00
C LYS A 72 -9.04 13.07 -14.28
N CYS A 73 -8.44 13.02 -13.09
CA CYS A 73 -8.06 14.21 -12.36
C CYS A 73 -6.85 14.90 -13.02
N PRO A 74 -6.94 16.20 -13.39
CA PRO A 74 -5.83 16.91 -14.05
C PRO A 74 -4.65 17.21 -13.11
N ASN A 75 -4.87 17.20 -11.80
CA ASN A 75 -3.85 17.55 -10.81
C ASN A 75 -3.04 16.35 -10.30
N CYS A 76 -3.68 15.19 -10.08
CA CYS A 76 -2.99 14.00 -9.57
C CYS A 76 -3.00 12.80 -10.51
N GLY A 77 -3.69 12.88 -11.65
CA GLY A 77 -3.76 11.80 -12.63
C GLY A 77 -4.74 10.67 -12.30
N ALA A 78 -5.41 10.71 -11.14
CA ALA A 78 -6.34 9.68 -10.72
C ALA A 78 -7.48 9.45 -11.70
N GLN A 79 -7.78 8.17 -11.97
CA GLN A 79 -8.93 7.75 -12.76
C GLN A 79 -10.00 7.23 -11.82
N ILE A 80 -11.05 8.04 -11.61
CA ILE A 80 -12.10 7.74 -10.65
C ILE A 80 -13.34 7.32 -11.41
N GLU A 81 -13.90 6.17 -11.08
CA GLU A 81 -15.21 5.78 -11.62
C GLU A 81 -16.29 6.74 -11.09
N LEU A 82 -17.09 7.29 -12.00
CA LEU A 82 -18.22 8.16 -11.68
C LEU A 82 -19.52 7.53 -12.17
N ASP A 83 -20.57 7.66 -11.37
CA ASP A 83 -21.92 7.35 -11.82
C ASP A 83 -22.40 8.35 -12.89
N ASP A 84 -23.41 7.96 -13.67
CA ASP A 84 -23.91 8.76 -14.79
C ASP A 84 -24.59 10.08 -14.35
N ALA A 85 -25.06 10.15 -13.09
CA ALA A 85 -25.73 11.32 -12.53
C ALA A 85 -24.74 12.36 -11.96
N THR A 86 -23.51 11.96 -11.67
CA THR A 86 -22.48 12.79 -11.06
C THR A 86 -21.67 13.51 -12.13
N HIS A 87 -22.13 14.70 -12.51
CA HIS A 87 -21.43 15.53 -13.50
C HIS A 87 -20.19 16.27 -12.96
N ALA A 88 -20.11 16.44 -11.64
CA ALA A 88 -18.97 17.08 -10.98
C ALA A 88 -18.77 16.49 -9.59
N ALA A 89 -17.51 16.23 -9.25
CA ALA A 89 -17.12 15.73 -7.94
C ALA A 89 -15.79 16.35 -7.50
N GLU A 90 -15.47 16.26 -6.21
CA GLU A 90 -14.13 16.53 -5.71
C GLU A 90 -13.30 15.24 -5.81
N CYS A 91 -12.08 15.32 -6.35
CA CYS A 91 -11.17 14.19 -6.41
C CYS A 91 -10.78 13.74 -4.99
N PRO A 92 -11.06 12.48 -4.59
CA PRO A 92 -10.81 12.00 -3.23
C PRO A 92 -9.31 11.98 -2.92
N PHE A 93 -8.46 11.87 -3.93
CA PHE A 93 -7.00 11.82 -3.79
C PHE A 93 -6.35 13.17 -3.56
N CYS A 94 -6.90 14.27 -4.05
CA CYS A 94 -6.18 15.55 -3.98
C CYS A 94 -7.03 16.80 -3.78
N ALA A 95 -8.33 16.65 -3.52
CA ALA A 95 -9.24 17.77 -3.28
C ALA A 95 -9.33 18.74 -4.48
N THR A 96 -9.17 18.22 -5.70
CA THR A 96 -9.30 19.00 -6.94
C THR A 96 -10.67 18.73 -7.54
N PRO A 97 -11.48 19.76 -7.85
CA PRO A 97 -12.72 19.58 -8.58
C PRO A 97 -12.46 18.90 -9.92
N VAL A 98 -13.24 17.86 -10.22
CA VAL A 98 -13.24 17.15 -11.50
C VAL A 98 -14.64 17.20 -12.08
N VAL A 99 -14.71 17.38 -13.39
CA VAL A 99 -15.96 17.38 -14.15
C VAL A 99 -15.93 16.14 -15.05
N THR A 100 -17.08 15.54 -15.30
CA THR A 100 -17.20 14.43 -16.26
C THR A 100 -16.83 14.94 -17.65
N ASP A 101 -15.71 14.48 -18.20
CA ASP A 101 -15.33 14.80 -19.58
C ASP A 101 -14.50 13.69 -20.26
N THR A 102 -14.49 12.48 -19.68
CA THR A 102 -13.74 11.35 -20.23
C THR A 102 -14.70 10.20 -20.53
N GLY A 103 -14.64 9.72 -21.77
CA GLY A 103 -15.54 8.69 -22.29
C GLY A 103 -15.39 7.34 -21.60
N ALA A 104 -16.07 6.33 -22.14
CA ALA A 104 -15.94 4.96 -21.65
C ALA A 104 -14.51 4.44 -21.81
N HIS A 105 -14.00 3.79 -20.78
CA HIS A 105 -12.69 3.14 -20.77
C HIS A 105 -12.87 1.63 -20.64
N ARG A 106 -12.33 0.88 -21.60
CA ARG A 106 -12.36 -0.58 -21.58
C ARG A 106 -11.18 -1.11 -20.77
N HIS A 107 -11.44 -1.92 -19.76
CA HIS A 107 -10.41 -2.46 -18.87
C HIS A 107 -10.72 -3.86 -18.36
N ILE A 108 -9.72 -4.54 -17.79
CA ILE A 108 -9.87 -5.88 -17.19
C ILE A 108 -10.74 -5.76 -15.94
N LYS A 109 -11.74 -6.64 -15.82
CA LYS A 109 -12.64 -6.71 -14.66
C LYS A 109 -11.87 -7.11 -13.40
N PRO A 110 -12.18 -6.55 -12.23
CA PRO A 110 -11.73 -7.12 -10.98
C PRO A 110 -12.22 -8.58 -10.86
N ARG A 111 -11.33 -9.48 -10.44
CA ARG A 111 -11.67 -10.87 -10.10
C ARG A 111 -11.96 -11.03 -8.63
N GLY A 112 -11.31 -10.22 -7.80
CA GLY A 112 -11.47 -10.23 -6.36
C GLY A 112 -11.65 -8.82 -5.79
N VAL A 113 -12.30 -8.76 -4.64
CA VAL A 113 -12.40 -7.57 -3.81
C VAL A 113 -12.21 -7.97 -2.37
N LEU A 114 -11.43 -7.19 -1.63
CA LEU A 114 -11.34 -7.35 -0.18
C LEU A 114 -12.40 -6.43 0.44
N PRO A 115 -13.47 -6.94 1.05
CA PRO A 115 -14.55 -6.07 1.55
C PRO A 115 -14.04 -5.10 2.60
N PHE A 116 -14.56 -3.87 2.62
CA PHE A 116 -14.36 -2.99 3.77
C PHE A 116 -14.80 -3.72 5.05
N ALA A 117 -13.99 -3.67 6.10
CA ALA A 117 -14.36 -4.18 7.42
C ALA A 117 -14.54 -3.06 8.45
N LEU A 118 -14.01 -1.87 8.15
CA LEU A 118 -14.13 -0.71 9.01
C LEU A 118 -15.08 0.31 8.40
N THR A 119 -15.96 0.84 9.23
CA THR A 119 -16.82 1.97 8.87
C THR A 119 -16.03 3.28 8.80
N GLU A 120 -16.60 4.31 8.16
CA GLU A 120 -16.01 5.66 8.09
C GLU A 120 -15.69 6.20 9.49
N GLY A 121 -16.61 6.00 10.45
CA GLY A 121 -16.45 6.46 11.82
C GLY A 121 -15.26 5.80 12.52
N GLN A 122 -15.05 4.50 12.31
CA GLN A 122 -13.91 3.77 12.85
C GLN A 122 -12.59 4.21 12.19
N ALA A 123 -12.57 4.37 10.86
CA ALA A 123 -11.40 4.86 10.14
C ALA A 123 -11.00 6.28 10.58
N ARG A 124 -11.99 7.17 10.76
CA ARG A 124 -11.80 8.52 11.25
C ARG A 124 -11.26 8.55 12.68
N LYS A 125 -11.73 7.64 13.53
CA LYS A 125 -11.17 7.46 14.88
C LYS A 125 -9.70 7.07 14.81
N SER A 126 -9.34 6.06 14.01
CA SER A 126 -7.94 5.65 13.81
C SER A 126 -7.06 6.80 13.32
N MET A 127 -7.54 7.58 12.34
CA MET A 127 -6.85 8.78 11.87
C MET A 127 -6.66 9.81 12.98
N THR A 128 -7.69 10.06 13.78
CA THR A 128 -7.65 11.03 14.88
C THR A 128 -6.65 10.61 15.96
N ASP A 129 -6.65 9.33 16.32
CA ASP A 129 -5.72 8.76 17.31
C ASP A 129 -4.27 8.83 16.82
N TRP A 130 -4.05 8.53 15.53
CA TRP A 130 -2.74 8.68 14.90
C TRP A 130 -2.26 10.14 14.90
N LEU A 131 -3.12 11.09 14.55
CA LEU A 131 -2.83 12.53 14.62
C LEU A 131 -2.53 13.02 16.05
N GLY A 132 -3.16 12.40 17.05
CA GLY A 132 -2.92 12.66 18.47
C GLY A 132 -1.48 12.36 18.90
N ARG A 133 -0.82 11.38 18.26
CA ARG A 133 0.55 10.94 18.59
C ARG A 133 1.65 11.80 17.94
N LEU A 134 1.29 12.73 17.05
CA LEU A 134 2.24 13.51 16.26
C LEU A 134 2.67 14.78 17.01
N TRP A 135 3.74 14.68 17.79
CA TRP A 135 4.21 15.78 18.66
C TRP A 135 4.45 17.11 17.92
N PHE A 136 4.98 17.05 16.69
CA PHE A 136 5.31 18.22 15.87
C PHE A 136 4.24 18.63 14.84
N ALA A 137 3.04 18.03 14.90
CA ALA A 137 1.93 18.48 14.06
C ALA A 137 1.34 19.82 14.59
N PRO A 138 0.94 20.75 13.72
CA PRO A 138 0.21 21.96 14.11
C PRO A 138 -1.11 21.62 14.81
N ASN A 139 -1.50 22.38 15.84
CA ASN A 139 -2.77 22.16 16.55
C ASN A 139 -3.99 22.27 15.60
N GLY A 140 -3.91 23.17 14.62
CA GLY A 140 -4.96 23.33 13.60
C GLY A 140 -5.18 22.09 12.72
N LEU A 141 -4.24 21.14 12.68
CA LEU A 141 -4.43 19.86 11.99
C LEU A 141 -5.40 18.95 12.75
N GLN A 142 -5.25 18.89 14.08
CA GLN A 142 -6.18 18.12 14.91
C GLN A 142 -7.57 18.75 14.92
N GLU A 143 -7.67 20.08 14.94
CA GLU A 143 -8.94 20.78 14.78
C GLU A 143 -9.57 20.54 13.42
N TYR A 144 -8.78 20.49 12.34
CA TYR A 144 -9.27 20.16 11.01
C TYR A 144 -9.81 18.72 10.94
N ALA A 145 -9.09 17.75 11.49
CA ALA A 145 -9.57 16.36 11.60
C ALA A 145 -10.85 16.24 12.45
N ARG A 146 -10.99 17.09 13.48
CA ARG A 146 -12.19 17.16 14.34
C ARG A 146 -13.38 17.89 13.70
N LYS A 147 -13.17 18.70 12.66
CA LYS A 147 -14.25 19.47 11.97
C LYS A 147 -15.19 18.61 11.10
N GLY A 148 -15.17 17.28 11.26
CA GLY A 148 -16.25 16.41 10.78
C GLY A 148 -16.30 16.22 9.25
N ARG A 149 -15.23 16.52 8.52
CA ARG A 149 -15.15 16.10 7.11
C ARG A 149 -15.13 14.58 7.05
N LYS A 150 -16.06 14.02 6.27
CA LYS A 150 -16.14 12.57 6.04
C LYS A 150 -14.89 12.09 5.31
N MET A 151 -14.42 10.90 5.66
CA MET A 151 -13.44 10.19 4.84
C MET A 151 -14.17 9.57 3.64
N GLU A 152 -13.49 9.54 2.50
CA GLU A 152 -13.98 8.89 1.29
C GLU A 152 -13.50 7.44 1.29
N GLY A 153 -14.42 6.50 1.15
CA GLY A 153 -14.09 5.08 1.01
C GLY A 153 -13.84 4.76 -0.46
N ILE A 154 -12.61 4.31 -0.77
CA ILE A 154 -12.19 3.99 -2.13
C ILE A 154 -11.59 2.59 -2.22
N TYR A 155 -12.00 1.87 -3.25
CA TYR A 155 -11.37 0.64 -3.71
C TYR A 155 -10.22 1.00 -4.63
N VAL A 156 -9.01 0.66 -4.20
CA VAL A 156 -7.78 0.90 -4.96
C VAL A 156 -7.42 -0.37 -5.73
N PRO A 157 -7.06 -0.26 -7.02
CA PRO A 157 -6.76 -1.42 -7.86
C PRO A 157 -5.35 -1.94 -7.59
N TYR A 158 -5.22 -3.25 -7.52
CA TYR A 158 -3.96 -3.96 -7.40
C TYR A 158 -3.90 -5.11 -8.39
N TRP A 159 -2.68 -5.39 -8.85
CA TRP A 159 -2.33 -6.63 -9.48
C TRP A 159 -1.80 -7.58 -8.41
N THR A 160 -2.19 -8.85 -8.47
CA THR A 160 -1.43 -9.93 -7.85
C THR A 160 -0.84 -10.82 -8.92
N TYR A 161 0.37 -11.30 -8.71
CA TYR A 161 1.06 -12.20 -9.62
C TYR A 161 1.53 -13.44 -8.90
N ASP A 162 1.24 -14.56 -9.51
CA ASP A 162 1.72 -15.86 -9.07
C ASP A 162 2.75 -16.34 -10.10
N ALA A 163 3.81 -16.97 -9.62
CA ALA A 163 4.89 -17.41 -10.50
C ALA A 163 5.72 -18.53 -9.88
N ASP A 164 6.01 -19.54 -10.68
CA ASP A 164 7.02 -20.54 -10.35
C ASP A 164 8.41 -20.07 -10.77
N THR A 165 9.36 -20.12 -9.84
CA THR A 165 10.74 -19.69 -10.09
C THR A 165 11.75 -20.79 -9.77
N LYS A 166 12.72 -20.94 -10.67
CA LYS A 166 13.87 -21.84 -10.52
C LYS A 166 15.14 -21.05 -10.80
N SER A 167 15.95 -20.86 -9.77
CA SER A 167 17.15 -20.03 -9.85
C SER A 167 18.40 -20.85 -9.62
N SER A 168 19.42 -20.65 -10.46
CA SER A 168 20.77 -21.14 -10.23
C SER A 168 21.69 -19.97 -9.90
N TYR A 169 22.61 -20.16 -8.97
CA TYR A 169 23.46 -19.06 -8.49
C TYR A 169 24.93 -19.45 -8.35
N ARG A 170 25.77 -18.41 -8.37
CA ARG A 170 27.20 -18.46 -8.00
C ARG A 170 27.52 -17.35 -7.00
N GLY A 171 28.35 -17.64 -6.02
CA GLY A 171 28.67 -16.74 -4.92
C GLY A 171 29.84 -17.23 -4.08
N GLU A 172 29.99 -16.63 -2.90
CA GLU A 172 30.99 -17.02 -1.92
C GLU A 172 30.40 -17.03 -0.50
N ARG A 173 30.75 -18.06 0.25
CA ARG A 173 30.51 -18.19 1.69
C ARG A 173 31.70 -17.61 2.46
N GLY A 174 31.45 -16.60 3.26
CA GLY A 174 32.43 -15.97 4.14
C GLY A 174 32.35 -16.54 5.56
N VAL A 175 33.46 -17.05 6.07
CA VAL A 175 33.61 -17.44 7.47
C VAL A 175 34.45 -16.38 8.18
N VAL A 176 33.88 -15.78 9.22
CA VAL A 176 34.56 -14.79 10.05
C VAL A 176 35.53 -15.49 10.98
N TYR A 177 36.74 -14.96 11.04
CA TYR A 177 37.75 -15.38 12.00
C TYR A 177 38.53 -14.17 12.51
N TYR A 178 39.16 -14.32 13.66
CA TYR A 178 39.89 -13.23 14.32
C TYR A 178 41.38 -13.52 14.29
N GLU A 179 42.17 -12.51 13.92
CA GLU A 179 43.63 -12.55 14.04
C GLU A 179 44.10 -11.48 15.03
N THR A 180 45.01 -11.85 15.92
CA THR A 180 45.63 -10.90 16.84
C THR A 180 46.76 -10.16 16.14
N ARG A 181 46.69 -8.83 16.12
CA ARG A 181 47.80 -7.97 15.66
C ARG A 181 48.30 -7.12 16.82
N THR A 182 49.62 -6.96 16.92
CA THR A 182 50.20 -5.97 17.84
C THR A 182 50.30 -4.61 17.15
N VAL A 183 49.71 -3.59 17.76
CA VAL A 183 49.78 -2.19 17.33
C VAL A 183 50.42 -1.34 18.42
N MET A 184 51.06 -0.25 18.04
CA MET A 184 51.58 0.74 18.98
C MET A 184 50.52 1.83 19.18
N ARG A 185 50.06 2.01 20.43
CA ARG A 185 49.14 3.09 20.82
C ARG A 185 49.74 3.80 22.02
N ASP A 186 49.94 5.11 21.90
CA ASP A 186 50.55 5.95 22.95
C ASP A 186 51.89 5.40 23.49
N GLY A 187 52.74 4.90 22.58
CA GLY A 187 54.05 4.35 22.93
C GLY A 187 54.03 2.96 23.59
N LYS A 188 52.86 2.34 23.78
CA LYS A 188 52.71 0.99 24.35
C LYS A 188 52.28 -0.02 23.28
N ARG A 189 52.81 -1.25 23.38
CA ARG A 189 52.38 -2.38 22.55
C ARG A 189 51.02 -2.88 23.05
N VAL A 190 50.00 -2.79 22.22
CA VAL A 190 48.64 -3.28 22.51
C VAL A 190 48.32 -4.40 21.53
N GLN A 191 47.75 -5.50 22.03
CA GLN A 191 47.17 -6.55 21.18
C GLN A 191 45.74 -6.19 20.84
N GLU A 192 45.41 -6.19 19.56
CA GLU A 192 44.07 -5.94 19.04
C GLU A 192 43.63 -7.15 18.21
N GLN A 193 42.40 -7.60 18.42
CA GLN A 193 41.78 -8.61 17.56
C GLN A 193 41.18 -7.93 16.34
N VAL A 194 41.65 -8.30 15.16
CA VAL A 194 41.13 -7.80 13.89
C VAL A 194 40.26 -8.88 13.25
N GLN A 195 39.03 -8.50 12.92
CA GLN A 195 38.11 -9.36 12.19
C GLN A 195 38.57 -9.53 10.74
N LYS A 196 38.70 -10.79 10.29
CA LYS A 196 38.94 -11.15 8.89
C LYS A 196 37.85 -12.10 8.40
N VAL A 197 37.69 -12.18 7.07
CA VAL A 197 36.71 -13.06 6.42
C VAL A 197 37.45 -13.93 5.43
N ARG A 198 37.30 -15.24 5.58
CA ARG A 198 37.79 -16.22 4.61
C ARG A 198 36.66 -16.61 3.68
N TRP A 199 36.84 -16.37 2.39
CA TRP A 199 35.84 -16.65 1.36
C TRP A 199 36.08 -18.02 0.72
N TYR A 200 34.99 -18.77 0.54
CA TYR A 200 34.97 -20.05 -0.17
C TYR A 200 33.93 -19.97 -1.28
N PRO A 201 34.20 -20.50 -2.48
CA PRO A 201 33.21 -20.51 -3.56
C PRO A 201 31.97 -21.29 -3.14
N ALA A 202 30.80 -20.78 -3.52
CA ALA A 202 29.51 -21.40 -3.29
C ALA A 202 28.67 -21.31 -4.58
N SER A 203 27.91 -22.36 -4.87
CA SER A 203 26.98 -22.40 -5.98
C SER A 203 25.87 -23.37 -5.65
N GLY A 204 24.66 -23.09 -6.10
CA GLY A 204 23.51 -23.91 -5.79
C GLY A 204 22.32 -23.58 -6.67
N ARG A 205 21.18 -24.14 -6.28
CA ARG A 205 19.89 -23.89 -6.92
C ARG A 205 18.86 -23.68 -5.83
N VAL A 206 18.02 -22.67 -6.02
CA VAL A 206 16.86 -22.40 -5.18
C VAL A 206 15.61 -22.41 -6.07
N ALA A 207 14.50 -22.88 -5.53
CA ALA A 207 13.21 -22.82 -6.20
C ALA A 207 12.19 -22.23 -5.23
N ARG A 208 11.30 -21.40 -5.77
CA ARG A 208 10.25 -20.75 -4.99
C ARG A 208 9.01 -20.56 -5.87
N PHE A 209 7.88 -20.95 -5.32
CA PHE A 209 6.58 -20.48 -5.79
C PHE A 209 6.27 -19.16 -5.10
N PHE A 210 5.86 -18.17 -5.88
CA PHE A 210 5.33 -16.91 -5.40
C PHE A 210 3.82 -16.94 -5.56
N ASP A 211 3.12 -16.66 -4.46
CA ASP A 211 1.66 -16.60 -4.37
C ASP A 211 1.28 -15.19 -3.94
N ASP A 212 0.44 -14.55 -4.75
CA ASP A 212 -0.08 -13.21 -4.59
C ASP A 212 0.98 -12.12 -4.36
N VAL A 213 1.95 -11.99 -5.27
CA VAL A 213 2.87 -10.83 -5.26
C VAL A 213 2.08 -9.57 -5.61
N LEU A 214 1.80 -8.80 -4.57
CA LEU A 214 0.93 -7.63 -4.63
C LEU A 214 1.66 -6.41 -5.19
N VAL A 215 1.06 -5.78 -6.21
CA VAL A 215 1.56 -4.54 -6.84
C VAL A 215 0.41 -3.56 -7.01
N LEU A 216 0.59 -2.33 -6.54
CA LEU A 216 -0.38 -1.25 -6.72
C LEU A 216 -0.53 -0.95 -8.22
N ALA A 217 -1.77 -1.01 -8.72
CA ALA A 217 -2.07 -0.76 -10.12
C ALA A 217 -2.39 0.73 -10.42
N SER A 218 -2.00 1.65 -9.54
CA SER A 218 -2.28 3.09 -9.64
C SER A 218 -1.08 3.98 -9.29
N ARG A 219 -1.03 5.18 -9.88
CA ARG A 219 -0.07 6.25 -9.56
C ARG A 219 -0.65 7.40 -8.75
N SER A 220 -1.93 7.34 -8.38
CA SER A 220 -2.66 8.46 -7.75
C SER A 220 -2.22 8.74 -6.32
N LEU A 221 -1.79 7.69 -5.62
CA LEU A 221 -1.22 7.78 -4.28
C LEU A 221 0.28 7.52 -4.35
N PRO A 222 1.09 8.26 -3.58
CA PRO A 222 2.50 7.93 -3.44
C PRO A 222 2.68 6.51 -2.91
N LYS A 223 3.47 5.71 -3.65
CA LYS A 223 3.72 4.29 -3.38
C LYS A 223 4.11 4.01 -1.92
N SER A 224 4.95 4.86 -1.33
CA SER A 224 5.38 4.73 0.06
C SER A 224 4.23 4.73 1.08
N TYR A 225 3.07 5.27 0.72
CA TYR A 225 1.91 5.31 1.60
C TYR A 225 1.06 4.07 1.47
N THR A 226 0.88 3.56 0.26
CA THR A 226 0.12 2.34 -0.04
C THR A 226 0.87 1.09 0.37
N ASP A 227 2.17 1.00 0.08
CA ASP A 227 3.04 -0.10 0.57
C ASP A 227 3.03 -0.15 2.11
N ALA A 228 2.91 1.00 2.75
CA ALA A 228 2.87 1.10 4.21
C ALA A 228 1.49 0.80 4.82
N LEU A 229 0.49 0.44 4.01
CA LEU A 229 -0.78 -0.13 4.46
C LEU A 229 -0.74 -1.65 4.59
N GLU A 230 0.31 -2.30 4.04
CA GLU A 230 0.57 -3.72 4.25
C GLU A 230 0.89 -4.05 5.72
N PRO A 231 0.64 -5.30 6.16
CA PRO A 231 0.14 -6.44 5.38
C PRO A 231 -1.37 -6.40 5.12
N TRP A 232 -1.79 -6.96 3.98
CA TRP A 232 -3.21 -7.19 3.66
C TRP A 232 -3.61 -8.63 3.99
N ASP A 233 -4.85 -8.80 4.44
CA ASP A 233 -5.48 -10.10 4.67
C ASP A 233 -6.09 -10.61 3.37
N LEU A 234 -5.24 -11.03 2.43
CA LEU A 234 -5.67 -11.49 1.10
C LEU A 234 -6.46 -12.81 1.17
N ALA A 235 -6.34 -13.58 2.25
CA ALA A 235 -7.13 -14.79 2.48
C ALA A 235 -8.63 -14.49 2.62
N ALA A 236 -9.01 -13.25 2.97
CA ALA A 236 -10.39 -12.79 3.05
C ALA A 236 -10.91 -12.16 1.73
N LEU A 237 -10.20 -12.33 0.61
CA LEU A 237 -10.68 -11.89 -0.69
C LEU A 237 -11.98 -12.63 -1.07
N GLU A 238 -12.96 -11.85 -1.51
CA GLU A 238 -14.21 -12.35 -2.08
C GLU A 238 -14.20 -12.18 -3.60
N PRO A 239 -14.86 -13.07 -4.36
CA PRO A 239 -15.12 -12.82 -5.77
C PRO A 239 -15.77 -11.45 -5.96
N TYR A 240 -15.31 -10.72 -6.98
CA TYR A 240 -15.84 -9.39 -7.25
C TYR A 240 -17.35 -9.44 -7.52
N ARG A 241 -18.07 -8.60 -6.78
CA ARG A 241 -19.51 -8.37 -6.89
C ARG A 241 -19.75 -6.86 -6.76
N PRO A 242 -20.47 -6.23 -7.71
CA PRO A 242 -20.71 -4.79 -7.68
C PRO A 242 -21.38 -4.27 -6.39
N GLU A 243 -22.12 -5.12 -5.68
CA GLU A 243 -22.74 -4.83 -4.38
C GLU A 243 -21.72 -4.32 -3.35
N PHE A 244 -20.46 -4.78 -3.40
CA PHE A 244 -19.42 -4.29 -2.49
C PHE A 244 -19.07 -2.82 -2.76
N LEU A 245 -19.30 -2.31 -3.97
CA LEU A 245 -19.07 -0.92 -4.34
C LEU A 245 -20.27 -0.04 -4.01
N ALA A 246 -21.41 -0.60 -3.57
CA ALA A 246 -22.59 0.18 -3.21
C ALA A 246 -22.27 1.20 -2.11
N GLY A 247 -22.23 2.48 -2.46
CA GLY A 247 -21.86 3.56 -1.54
C GLY A 247 -20.35 3.82 -1.39
N PHE A 248 -19.50 3.12 -2.15
CA PHE A 248 -18.06 3.32 -2.28
C PHE A 248 -17.70 3.72 -3.71
N ARG A 249 -16.45 4.13 -3.93
CA ARG A 249 -15.92 4.39 -5.29
C ARG A 249 -14.81 3.40 -5.61
N ALA A 250 -14.62 3.07 -6.88
CA ALA A 250 -13.44 2.39 -7.34
C ALA A 250 -12.55 3.34 -8.15
N GLU A 251 -11.25 3.11 -8.03
CA GLU A 251 -10.26 3.73 -8.89
C GLU A 251 -9.93 2.78 -10.05
N GLY A 252 -9.87 3.31 -11.27
CA GLY A 252 -9.36 2.58 -12.43
C GLY A 252 -7.85 2.42 -12.35
N TYR A 253 -7.32 1.27 -12.77
CA TYR A 253 -5.88 1.09 -12.84
C TYR A 253 -5.25 2.03 -13.87
N THR A 254 -4.07 2.55 -13.55
CA THR A 254 -3.27 3.40 -14.44
C THR A 254 -1.91 2.79 -14.75
N VAL A 255 -1.49 1.79 -13.96
CA VAL A 255 -0.30 0.97 -14.22
C VAL A 255 -0.75 -0.27 -14.97
N ASP A 256 -0.20 -0.45 -16.17
CA ASP A 256 -0.54 -1.58 -17.03
C ASP A 256 0.01 -2.89 -16.48
N LEU A 257 -0.51 -4.01 -16.99
CA LEU A 257 -0.22 -5.35 -16.50
C LEU A 257 1.28 -5.72 -16.62
N ASP A 258 1.93 -5.38 -17.73
CA ASP A 258 3.35 -5.63 -17.96
C ASP A 258 4.24 -4.77 -17.05
N GLU A 259 3.92 -3.49 -16.91
CA GLU A 259 4.63 -2.59 -15.99
C GLU A 259 4.49 -3.04 -14.53
N GLY A 260 3.28 -3.46 -14.12
CA GLY A 260 3.04 -4.02 -12.80
C GLY A 260 3.86 -5.30 -12.58
N TYR A 261 3.96 -6.16 -13.60
CA TYR A 261 4.77 -7.37 -13.53
C TYR A 261 6.26 -7.09 -13.39
N ASP A 262 6.79 -6.06 -14.05
CA ASP A 262 8.18 -5.63 -13.86
C ASP A 262 8.48 -5.25 -12.40
N GLU A 263 7.52 -4.66 -11.71
CA GLU A 263 7.63 -4.40 -10.27
C GLU A 263 7.58 -5.69 -9.45
N ALA A 264 6.61 -6.56 -9.71
CA ALA A 264 6.50 -7.85 -9.06
C ALA A 264 7.80 -8.65 -9.23
N ARG A 265 8.40 -8.61 -10.42
CA ARG A 265 9.67 -9.26 -10.74
C ARG A 265 10.81 -8.76 -9.86
N ARG A 266 10.94 -7.44 -9.69
CA ARG A 266 11.94 -6.84 -8.78
C ARG A 266 11.72 -7.27 -7.32
N HIS A 267 10.46 -7.46 -6.90
CA HIS A 267 10.15 -7.98 -5.58
C HIS A 267 10.58 -9.45 -5.44
N MET A 268 10.20 -10.30 -6.40
CA MET A 268 10.59 -11.70 -6.48
C MET A 268 12.11 -11.85 -6.44
N ASP A 269 12.85 -11.05 -7.20
CA ASP A 269 14.32 -11.09 -7.26
C ASP A 269 14.99 -10.79 -5.92
N ARG A 270 14.48 -9.82 -5.15
CA ARG A 270 14.99 -9.54 -3.80
C ARG A 270 14.77 -10.71 -2.85
N VAL A 271 13.63 -11.38 -2.96
CA VAL A 271 13.30 -12.55 -2.14
C VAL A 271 14.18 -13.74 -2.54
N ILE A 272 14.34 -14.00 -3.84
CA ILE A 272 15.24 -15.03 -4.36
C ILE A 272 16.68 -14.76 -3.91
N GLU A 273 17.17 -13.52 -3.97
CA GLU A 273 18.51 -13.18 -3.51
C GLU A 273 18.67 -13.50 -2.01
N ARG A 274 17.64 -13.24 -1.20
CA ARG A 274 17.64 -13.62 0.23
C ARG A 274 17.72 -15.15 0.40
N ASP A 275 16.99 -15.92 -0.39
CA ASP A 275 17.04 -17.38 -0.35
C ASP A 275 18.41 -17.92 -0.76
N VAL A 276 19.00 -17.34 -1.81
CA VAL A 276 20.36 -17.65 -2.24
C VAL A 276 21.36 -17.37 -1.12
N ARG A 277 21.25 -16.21 -0.45
CA ARG A 277 22.12 -15.88 0.70
C ARG A 277 21.94 -16.88 1.85
N PHE A 278 20.71 -17.30 2.11
CA PHE A 278 20.44 -18.32 3.11
C PHE A 278 21.06 -19.67 2.74
N ASP A 279 20.92 -20.10 1.49
CA ASP A 279 21.48 -21.36 0.97
C ASP A 279 23.02 -21.37 0.97
N ILE A 280 23.66 -20.24 0.63
CA ILE A 280 25.13 -20.07 0.74
C ILE A 280 25.61 -20.26 2.20
N GLY A 281 24.85 -19.75 3.17
CA GLY A 281 25.16 -19.83 4.60
C GLY A 281 26.42 -19.06 5.01
N GLY A 282 27.01 -19.42 6.15
CA GLY A 282 28.17 -18.74 6.74
C GLY A 282 27.84 -17.40 7.42
N ASP A 283 28.89 -16.68 7.85
CA ASP A 283 28.76 -15.42 8.59
C ASP A 283 28.57 -14.21 7.66
N ARG A 284 29.07 -14.32 6.42
CA ARG A 284 28.96 -13.29 5.37
C ARG A 284 28.72 -13.97 4.03
N GLN A 285 27.99 -13.29 3.13
CA GLN A 285 27.67 -13.83 1.81
C GLN A 285 27.95 -12.82 0.72
N ARG A 286 28.52 -13.29 -0.39
CA ARG A 286 28.60 -12.56 -1.66
C ARG A 286 27.84 -13.35 -2.70
N VAL A 287 26.90 -12.70 -3.37
CA VAL A 287 26.18 -13.26 -4.51
C VAL A 287 26.77 -12.59 -5.74
N HIS A 288 27.30 -13.39 -6.66
CA HIS A 288 27.95 -12.88 -7.88
C HIS A 288 27.00 -12.91 -9.07
N ASP A 289 26.23 -13.99 -9.19
CA ASP A 289 25.33 -14.22 -10.33
C ASP A 289 24.13 -15.05 -9.88
N VAL A 290 22.94 -14.70 -10.37
CA VAL A 290 21.69 -15.45 -10.18
C VAL A 290 20.94 -15.47 -11.51
N GLN A 291 20.75 -16.67 -12.05
CA GLN A 291 19.98 -16.89 -13.27
C GLN A 291 18.66 -17.56 -12.89
N THR A 292 17.56 -16.85 -13.13
CA THR A 292 16.21 -17.30 -12.75
C THR A 292 15.39 -17.62 -13.99
N GLN A 293 14.85 -18.83 -14.04
CA GLN A 293 13.79 -19.22 -14.96
C GLN A 293 12.45 -19.01 -14.26
N ILE A 294 11.48 -18.47 -14.99
CA ILE A 294 10.13 -18.21 -14.50
C ILE A 294 9.15 -18.94 -15.42
N SER A 295 8.16 -19.62 -14.84
CA SER A 295 7.09 -20.27 -15.57
C SER A 295 5.75 -20.04 -14.86
N ASP A 296 4.67 -20.41 -15.57
CA ASP A 296 3.32 -20.50 -15.02
C ASP A 296 2.86 -19.19 -14.37
N VAL A 297 3.16 -18.07 -15.05
CA VAL A 297 2.81 -16.75 -14.55
C VAL A 297 1.33 -16.49 -14.74
N THR A 298 0.61 -16.32 -13.64
CA THR A 298 -0.78 -15.93 -13.62
C THR A 298 -0.96 -14.61 -12.88
N PHE A 299 -2.12 -13.97 -13.05
CA PHE A 299 -2.44 -12.72 -12.37
C PHE A 299 -3.91 -12.58 -12.02
N LYS A 300 -4.20 -11.71 -11.04
CA LYS A 300 -5.55 -11.24 -10.70
C LYS A 300 -5.58 -9.72 -10.65
N HIS A 301 -6.62 -9.11 -11.20
CA HIS A 301 -7.01 -7.74 -10.85
C HIS A 301 -7.84 -7.79 -9.56
N ILE A 302 -7.42 -7.12 -8.50
CA ILE A 302 -8.16 -7.07 -7.24
C ILE A 302 -8.37 -5.64 -6.76
N LEU A 303 -9.41 -5.45 -5.94
CA LEU A 303 -9.74 -4.17 -5.32
C LEU A 303 -9.53 -4.23 -3.81
N LEU A 304 -8.71 -3.32 -3.27
CA LEU A 304 -8.41 -3.23 -1.84
C LEU A 304 -9.04 -1.99 -1.20
N PRO A 305 -9.62 -2.11 0.01
CA PRO A 305 -10.40 -1.06 0.65
C PRO A 305 -9.51 -0.06 1.39
N VAL A 306 -9.57 1.21 0.99
CA VAL A 306 -8.82 2.30 1.61
C VAL A 306 -9.77 3.43 1.96
N TRP A 307 -9.71 3.91 3.21
CA TRP A 307 -10.32 5.18 3.58
C TRP A 307 -9.34 6.31 3.35
N LEU A 308 -9.78 7.35 2.66
CA LEU A 308 -8.95 8.44 2.21
C LEU A 308 -9.49 9.79 2.70
N ALA A 309 -8.59 10.65 3.16
CA ALA A 309 -8.90 12.04 3.44
C ALA A 309 -7.82 12.93 2.83
N ALA A 310 -8.22 13.81 1.91
CA ALA A 310 -7.35 14.83 1.33
C ALA A 310 -7.78 16.22 1.79
N TYR A 311 -6.81 17.08 2.10
CA TYR A 311 -7.09 18.47 2.47
C TYR A 311 -5.99 19.42 2.02
N LYS A 312 -6.36 20.70 1.89
CA LYS A 312 -5.43 21.76 1.54
C LYS A 312 -5.06 22.56 2.79
N TYR A 313 -3.77 22.70 3.05
CA TYR A 313 -3.23 23.55 4.10
C TYR A 313 -2.11 24.43 3.52
N ARG A 314 -2.32 25.76 3.55
CA ARG A 314 -1.41 26.76 2.97
C ARG A 314 -1.05 26.47 1.50
N GLY A 315 -2.05 26.14 0.69
CA GLY A 315 -1.88 25.85 -0.74
C GLY A 315 -1.26 24.49 -1.05
N LYS A 316 -0.85 23.69 -0.06
CA LYS A 316 -0.35 22.33 -0.25
C LYS A 316 -1.41 21.30 0.12
N THR A 317 -1.54 20.26 -0.70
CA THR A 317 -2.41 19.12 -0.41
C THR A 317 -1.70 18.15 0.53
N TYR A 318 -2.41 17.68 1.53
CA TYR A 318 -1.99 16.66 2.47
C TYR A 318 -3.02 15.54 2.45
N ARG A 319 -2.54 14.30 2.53
CA ARG A 319 -3.38 13.09 2.43
C ARG A 319 -3.19 12.18 3.62
N PHE A 320 -4.27 11.56 4.06
CA PHE A 320 -4.27 10.44 4.98
C PHE A 320 -4.95 9.26 4.32
N VAL A 321 -4.29 8.11 4.38
CA VAL A 321 -4.82 6.81 3.99
C VAL A 321 -4.97 5.96 5.24
N VAL A 322 -6.06 5.22 5.32
CA VAL A 322 -6.33 4.27 6.38
C VAL A 322 -6.72 2.95 5.74
N ASN A 323 -6.02 1.88 6.12
CA ASN A 323 -6.35 0.54 5.68
C ASN A 323 -7.79 0.19 6.15
N GLY A 324 -8.69 -0.10 5.21
CA GLY A 324 -10.12 -0.35 5.46
C GLY A 324 -10.41 -1.67 6.18
N ARG A 325 -9.39 -2.48 6.46
CA ARG A 325 -9.46 -3.72 7.25
C ARG A 325 -8.86 -3.56 8.63
N THR A 326 -7.64 -3.00 8.72
CA THR A 326 -6.85 -2.98 9.96
C THR A 326 -6.90 -1.65 10.70
N GLY A 327 -7.30 -0.57 10.03
CA GLY A 327 -7.28 0.79 10.60
C GLY A 327 -5.88 1.41 10.66
N GLN A 328 -4.86 0.74 10.08
CA GLN A 328 -3.51 1.28 10.00
C GLN A 328 -3.49 2.58 9.20
N VAL A 329 -2.96 3.64 9.83
CA VAL A 329 -2.94 4.99 9.26
C VAL A 329 -1.56 5.33 8.71
N ARG A 330 -1.54 5.94 7.52
CA ARG A 330 -0.38 6.62 6.96
C ARG A 330 -0.81 7.95 6.38
N GLY A 331 0.04 8.97 6.45
CA GLY A 331 -0.26 10.21 5.77
C GLY A 331 0.73 11.34 5.99
N GLU A 332 0.47 12.40 5.26
CA GLU A 332 1.28 13.61 5.20
C GLU A 332 0.89 14.56 6.34
N ARG A 333 1.87 15.20 6.96
CA ARG A 333 1.61 16.25 7.96
C ARG A 333 2.41 17.51 7.67
N PRO A 334 1.83 18.71 7.86
CA PRO A 334 2.63 19.91 8.01
C PRO A 334 3.47 19.82 9.28
N TRP A 335 4.66 20.41 9.25
CA TRP A 335 5.51 20.54 10.43
C TRP A 335 5.26 21.88 11.11
N SER A 336 5.09 21.87 12.44
CA SER A 336 4.97 23.09 13.22
C SER A 336 6.35 23.66 13.51
N VAL A 337 6.76 24.67 12.72
CA VAL A 337 8.02 25.39 12.91
C VAL A 337 8.16 25.89 14.35
N TRP A 338 7.10 26.47 14.93
CA TRP A 338 7.12 26.96 16.31
C TRP A 338 7.41 25.86 17.34
N LYS A 339 6.77 24.68 17.23
CA LYS A 339 7.04 23.55 18.13
C LYS A 339 8.47 23.02 17.97
N ILE A 340 8.98 22.98 16.74
CA ILE A 340 10.36 22.57 16.47
C ILE A 340 11.34 23.58 17.07
N THR A 341 11.14 24.89 16.84
CA THR A 341 12.00 25.95 17.39
C THR A 341 12.04 25.90 18.92
N ILE A 342 10.89 25.74 19.58
CA ILE A 342 10.83 25.59 21.04
C ILE A 342 11.61 24.35 21.49
N ALA A 343 11.43 23.20 20.84
CA ALA A 343 12.13 21.97 21.20
C ALA A 343 13.66 22.10 21.04
N VAL A 344 14.11 22.77 19.97
CA VAL A 344 15.54 23.04 19.74
C VAL A 344 16.10 23.99 20.80
N VAL A 345 15.39 25.08 21.11
CA VAL A 345 15.83 26.05 22.14
C VAL A 345 15.90 25.38 23.51
N LEU A 346 14.89 24.60 23.91
CA LEU A 346 14.91 23.85 25.16
C LEU A 346 16.06 22.84 25.19
N GLY A 347 16.31 22.13 24.08
CA GLY A 347 17.45 21.22 23.95
C GLY A 347 18.80 21.93 24.16
N LEU A 348 18.97 23.12 23.57
CA LEU A 348 20.17 23.93 23.74
C LEU A 348 20.33 24.44 25.17
N ILE A 349 19.24 24.84 25.84
CA ILE A 349 19.27 25.26 27.24
C ILE A 349 19.70 24.10 28.15
N VAL A 350 19.14 22.90 27.95
CA VAL A 350 19.51 21.71 28.73
C VAL A 350 20.98 21.33 28.48
N ALA A 351 21.42 21.32 27.23
CA ALA A 351 22.82 21.05 26.89
C ALA A 351 23.78 22.07 27.51
N GLY A 352 23.42 23.36 27.46
CA GLY A 352 24.18 24.43 28.11
C GLY A 352 24.23 24.29 29.63
N GLY A 353 23.12 23.93 30.27
CA GLY A 353 23.05 23.66 31.71
C GLY A 353 23.90 22.46 32.13
N ILE A 354 23.86 21.37 31.39
CA ILE A 354 24.72 20.19 31.61
C ILE A 354 26.20 20.57 31.45
N GLY A 355 26.55 21.28 30.37
CA GLY A 355 27.91 21.75 30.13
C GLY A 355 28.42 22.67 31.24
N TYR A 356 27.57 23.57 31.76
CA TYR A 356 27.90 24.42 32.89
C TYR A 356 28.14 23.63 34.18
N LEU A 357 27.29 22.64 34.48
CA LEU A 357 27.48 21.77 35.65
C LEU A 357 28.77 20.95 35.55
N ILE A 358 29.09 20.40 34.37
CA ILE A 358 30.35 19.68 34.13
C ILE A 358 31.53 20.64 34.35
N ALA A 359 31.51 21.84 33.75
CA ALA A 359 32.58 22.82 33.90
C ALA A 359 32.78 23.26 35.36
N MET A 360 31.70 23.44 36.13
CA MET A 360 31.81 23.72 37.58
C MET A 360 32.37 22.55 38.38
N SER A 361 32.13 21.30 37.95
CA SER A 361 32.66 20.12 38.63
C SER A 361 34.16 19.90 38.37
N GLU A 362 34.66 20.28 37.18
CA GLU A 362 36.09 20.19 36.84
C GLU A 362 36.91 21.35 37.42
N GLY A 363 36.29 22.52 37.68
CA GLY A 363 36.95 23.69 38.27
C GLY A 363 37.13 23.64 39.80
N ASN A 364 36.74 22.55 40.46
CA ASN A 364 36.76 22.39 41.92
C ASN A 364 37.81 21.36 42.41
N VAL A 365 38.87 21.13 41.62
CA VAL A 365 40.06 20.34 42.00
C VAL A 365 41.26 21.25 42.25
#